data_AF-H6VMZ6-F1
#
_entry.id   AF-H6VMZ6-F1
#
_cell.length_a   1.000
_cell.length_b   1.000
_cell.length_c   1.000
_cell.angle_alpha   90.00
_cell.angle_beta   90.00
_cell.angle_gamma   90.00
#
_symmetry.space_group_name_H-M   'P 1'
#
loop_
_entity.id
_entity.type
_entity.pdbx_description
1 polymer ?
#
loop_
_entity_poly.entity_id
_entity_poly.type
_entity_poly.pdbx_seq_one_letter_code
_entity_poly.pdbx_strand_id
1 'polypeptide(L)'
;MKTNNQTKSKNKIFIIWGLFITGFILVFLIILLLSLKPKQSQQSFNQPLEVKPIQSSQQQEQETYNAILKKIDKEVDKLTLQYPPKTIYQKDGITPKSYEIYDSKGKLLKDTYYKSDGKTIYYIAEHDKNTNIMIKATYYKSDGKTIDYINEYTPTGIQIRTTYYHPDGTVKEELTY
;
A
#
# COMPACT_ATOMS: atom_id res chain seq x y z
N MET A 1 -41.79 -70.62 37.22
CA MET A 1 -40.35 -70.23 37.24
C MET A 1 -40.27 -68.80 36.72
N LYS A 2 -40.33 -67.77 37.58
CA LYS A 2 -39.20 -66.98 38.14
C LYS A 2 -38.13 -66.63 37.09
N THR A 3 -38.21 -65.45 36.46
CA THR A 3 -37.67 -64.09 36.81
C THR A 3 -36.36 -63.82 36.09
N ASN A 4 -36.21 -62.66 35.43
CA ASN A 4 -35.36 -61.57 35.95
C ASN A 4 -35.34 -60.38 34.98
N ASN A 5 -35.79 -59.22 35.48
CA ASN A 5 -35.65 -57.91 34.88
C ASN A 5 -34.23 -57.38 35.10
N GLN A 6 -33.54 -56.96 34.04
CA GLN A 6 -32.47 -55.97 34.16
C GLN A 6 -32.59 -54.90 33.08
N THR A 7 -33.15 -53.76 33.48
CA THR A 7 -33.13 -52.51 32.72
C THR A 7 -31.72 -51.93 32.71
N LYS A 8 -31.15 -51.83 31.50
CA LYS A 8 -29.75 -51.44 31.25
C LYS A 8 -29.61 -49.92 31.31
N SER A 9 -28.88 -49.39 32.29
CA SER A 9 -28.74 -47.96 32.65
C SER A 9 -27.76 -47.15 31.77
N LYS A 10 -27.75 -47.38 30.44
CA LYS A 10 -26.75 -46.78 29.54
C LYS A 10 -26.81 -45.24 29.40
N ASN A 11 -27.91 -44.61 29.78
CA ASN A 11 -28.13 -43.17 29.54
C ASN A 11 -27.61 -42.26 30.66
N LYS A 12 -27.24 -42.80 31.83
CA LYS A 12 -26.69 -41.99 32.94
C LYS A 12 -25.20 -41.69 32.80
N ILE A 13 -24.43 -42.59 32.16
CA ILE A 13 -22.98 -42.41 31.94
C ILE A 13 -22.69 -41.22 31.01
N PHE A 14 -23.44 -41.06 29.92
CA PHE A 14 -23.18 -39.98 28.94
C PHE A 14 -23.43 -38.57 29.49
N ILE A 15 -24.40 -38.40 30.39
CA ILE A 15 -24.72 -37.11 31.03
C ILE A 15 -23.59 -36.68 31.98
N ILE A 16 -22.97 -37.63 32.68
CA ILE A 16 -21.87 -37.35 33.61
C ILE A 16 -20.61 -36.92 32.84
N TRP A 17 -20.29 -37.55 31.71
CA TRP A 17 -19.12 -37.17 30.91
C TRP A 17 -19.28 -35.82 30.19
N GLY A 18 -20.49 -35.43 29.79
CA GLY A 18 -20.77 -34.12 29.19
C GLY A 18 -20.56 -32.94 30.15
N LEU A 19 -20.87 -33.12 31.44
CA LEU A 19 -20.70 -32.08 32.47
C LEU A 19 -19.23 -31.85 32.87
N PHE A 20 -18.36 -32.88 32.75
CA PHE A 20 -16.92 -32.73 33.02
C PHE A 20 -16.20 -31.90 31.93
N ILE A 21 -16.61 -32.06 30.67
CA ILE A 21 -16.00 -31.36 29.53
C ILE A 21 -16.33 -29.87 29.55
N THR A 22 -17.58 -29.51 29.88
CA THR A 22 -18.01 -28.11 29.97
C THR A 22 -17.36 -27.37 31.14
N GLY A 23 -17.17 -28.04 32.29
CA GLY A 23 -16.44 -27.48 33.43
C GLY A 23 -14.98 -27.16 33.10
N PHE A 24 -14.30 -28.04 32.36
CA PHE A 24 -12.91 -27.83 31.94
C PHE A 24 -12.75 -26.64 31.01
N ILE A 25 -13.66 -26.48 30.04
CA ILE A 25 -13.65 -25.36 29.10
C ILE A 25 -13.80 -24.02 29.85
N LEU A 26 -14.68 -23.98 30.85
CA LEU A 26 -14.97 -22.76 31.60
C LEU A 26 -13.77 -22.34 32.50
N VAL A 27 -13.09 -23.30 33.12
CA VAL A 27 -11.84 -23.05 33.86
C VAL A 27 -10.73 -22.55 32.94
N PHE A 28 -10.59 -23.13 31.74
CA PHE A 28 -9.59 -22.70 30.76
C PHE A 28 -9.86 -21.26 30.27
N LEU A 29 -11.13 -20.90 30.08
CA LEU A 29 -11.55 -19.57 29.64
C LEU A 29 -11.29 -18.50 30.72
N ILE A 30 -11.46 -18.85 32.00
CA ILE A 30 -11.09 -18.00 33.14
C ILE A 30 -9.57 -17.80 33.21
N ILE A 31 -8.77 -18.85 33.01
CA ILE A 31 -7.30 -18.75 32.98
C ILE A 31 -6.83 -17.86 31.81
N LEU A 32 -7.49 -17.96 30.64
CA LEU A 32 -7.23 -17.12 29.48
C LEU A 32 -7.55 -15.64 29.76
N LEU A 33 -8.69 -15.37 30.40
CA LEU A 33 -9.08 -14.02 30.85
C LEU A 33 -8.09 -13.44 31.87
N LEU A 34 -7.60 -14.26 32.81
CA LEU A 34 -6.58 -13.84 33.79
C LEU A 34 -5.19 -13.64 33.16
N SER A 35 -4.91 -14.31 32.04
CA SER A 35 -3.66 -14.14 31.28
C SER A 35 -3.63 -12.86 30.44
N LEU A 36 -4.81 -12.30 30.14
CA LEU A 36 -4.96 -10.97 29.53
C LEU A 36 -4.76 -9.89 30.59
N LYS A 37 -3.52 -9.75 31.11
CA LYS A 37 -3.16 -8.55 31.87
C LYS A 37 -3.17 -7.35 30.91
N PRO A 38 -3.81 -6.22 31.27
CA PRO A 38 -3.61 -4.99 30.51
C PRO A 38 -2.13 -4.65 30.54
N LYS A 39 -1.56 -4.36 29.37
CA LYS A 39 -0.16 -3.96 29.22
C LYS A 39 0.00 -2.57 29.83
N GLN A 40 0.21 -2.52 31.14
CA GLN A 40 0.56 -1.29 31.83
C GLN A 40 1.97 -0.91 31.36
N SER A 41 2.06 0.14 30.56
CA SER A 41 3.32 0.71 30.11
C SER A 41 4.12 1.15 31.33
N GLN A 42 5.18 0.43 31.69
CA GLN A 42 6.21 0.97 32.57
C GLN A 42 7.02 1.97 31.76
N GLN A 43 6.65 3.25 31.89
CA GLN A 43 7.45 4.36 31.42
C GLN A 43 8.66 4.48 32.36
N SER A 44 9.85 4.18 31.84
CA SER A 44 11.11 4.42 32.54
C SER A 44 11.21 5.93 32.83
N PHE A 45 11.23 6.28 34.11
CA PHE A 45 11.51 7.64 34.54
C PHE A 45 13.02 7.86 34.38
N ASN A 46 13.42 8.53 33.28
CA ASN A 46 14.54 9.46 33.19
C ASN A 46 14.87 9.77 31.72
N GLN A 47 14.11 10.68 31.10
CA GLN A 47 14.57 11.59 30.04
C GLN A 47 13.52 12.70 29.86
N PRO A 48 13.90 13.95 29.53
CA PRO A 48 12.99 15.09 29.59
C PRO A 48 11.94 15.00 28.48
N LEU A 49 10.66 14.95 28.86
CA LEU A 49 9.53 14.97 27.94
C LEU A 49 9.28 16.41 27.48
N GLU A 50 9.50 16.66 26.20
CA GLU A 50 8.80 17.72 25.48
C GLU A 50 7.31 17.38 25.50
N VAL A 51 6.53 18.19 26.24
CA VAL A 51 5.10 17.94 26.46
C VAL A 51 4.33 18.23 25.16
N LYS A 52 4.14 17.22 24.33
CA LYS A 52 3.04 17.23 23.35
C LYS A 52 1.72 17.08 24.12
N PRO A 53 0.66 17.82 23.76
CA PRO A 53 -0.61 17.77 24.48
C PRO A 53 -1.16 16.35 24.46
N ILE A 54 -1.68 15.89 25.60
CA ILE A 54 -2.41 14.63 25.71
C ILE A 54 -3.67 14.78 24.87
N GLN A 55 -3.58 14.30 23.64
CA GLN A 55 -4.71 14.22 22.72
C GLN A 55 -5.70 13.24 23.32
N SER A 56 -6.96 13.65 23.48
CA SER A 56 -7.97 12.84 24.16
C SER A 56 -8.11 11.49 23.45
N SER A 57 -8.42 10.41 24.17
CA SER A 57 -8.62 9.08 23.57
C SER A 57 -9.62 9.11 22.41
N GLN A 58 -10.61 9.99 22.49
CA GLN A 58 -11.61 10.27 21.45
C GLN A 58 -10.99 10.88 20.17
N GLN A 59 -10.03 11.80 20.31
CA GLN A 59 -9.31 12.36 19.15
C GLN A 59 -8.40 11.30 18.50
N GLN A 60 -7.73 10.47 19.30
CA GLN A 60 -6.89 9.39 18.78
C GLN A 60 -7.72 8.32 18.04
N GLU A 61 -8.90 7.98 18.56
CA GLU A 61 -9.86 7.09 17.89
C GLU A 61 -10.34 7.68 16.56
N GLN A 62 -10.68 8.98 16.52
CA GLN A 62 -11.13 9.66 15.31
C GLN A 62 -10.02 9.72 14.24
N GLU A 63 -8.78 10.01 14.63
CA GLU A 63 -7.64 9.98 13.72
C GLU A 63 -7.38 8.58 13.17
N THR A 64 -7.49 7.57 14.02
CA THR A 64 -7.36 6.16 13.62
C THR A 64 -8.45 5.80 12.61
N TYR A 65 -9.70 6.19 12.87
CA TYR A 65 -10.82 5.99 11.95
C TYR A 65 -10.59 6.68 10.59
N ASN A 66 -10.19 7.94 10.58
CA ASN A 66 -9.91 8.70 9.35
C ASN A 66 -8.75 8.08 8.55
N ALA A 67 -7.71 7.60 9.24
CA ALA A 67 -6.58 6.92 8.62
C ALA A 67 -7.00 5.59 7.98
N ILE A 68 -7.89 4.84 8.64
CA ILE A 68 -8.45 3.60 8.11
C ILE A 68 -9.30 3.88 6.87
N LEU A 69 -10.21 4.86 6.91
CA LEU A 69 -11.03 5.25 5.75
C LEU A 69 -10.15 5.62 4.55
N LYS A 70 -9.16 6.50 4.75
CA LYS A 70 -8.22 6.89 3.69
C LYS A 70 -7.46 5.70 3.10
N LYS A 71 -7.14 4.69 3.91
CA LYS A 71 -6.50 3.47 3.44
C LYS A 71 -7.48 2.60 2.66
N ILE A 72 -8.72 2.45 3.13
CA ILE A 72 -9.78 1.72 2.43
C ILE A 72 -10.04 2.34 1.06
N ASP A 73 -10.24 3.66 0.99
CA ASP A 73 -10.47 4.37 -0.28
C ASP A 73 -9.32 4.11 -1.26
N LYS A 74 -8.07 4.21 -0.79
CA LYS A 74 -6.89 3.93 -1.62
C LYS A 74 -6.82 2.47 -2.10
N GLU A 75 -7.20 1.49 -1.29
CA GLU A 75 -7.21 0.08 -1.71
C GLU A 75 -8.40 -0.23 -2.64
N VAL A 76 -9.57 0.38 -2.40
CA VAL A 76 -10.74 0.28 -3.27
C VAL A 76 -10.45 0.89 -4.63
N ASP A 77 -9.80 2.06 -4.69
CA ASP A 77 -9.38 2.69 -5.94
C ASP A 77 -8.45 1.76 -6.74
N LYS A 78 -7.47 1.13 -6.09
CA LYS A 78 -6.58 0.17 -6.77
C LYS A 78 -7.34 -1.04 -7.33
N LEU A 79 -8.38 -1.52 -6.63
CA LEU A 79 -9.18 -2.68 -7.04
C LEU A 79 -10.24 -2.34 -8.09
N THR A 80 -10.67 -1.08 -8.15
CA THR A 80 -11.72 -0.60 -9.06
C THR A 80 -11.17 0.25 -10.20
N LEU A 81 -9.83 0.30 -10.37
CA LEU A 81 -9.20 1.09 -11.41
C LEU A 81 -9.67 0.60 -12.79
N GLN A 82 -10.60 1.34 -13.39
CA GLN A 82 -11.13 1.05 -14.73
C GLN A 82 -10.01 1.01 -15.78
N TYR A 83 -8.93 1.77 -15.53
CA TYR A 83 -7.76 1.89 -16.39
C TYR A 83 -6.49 1.54 -15.61
N PRO A 84 -6.22 0.24 -15.40
CA PRO A 84 -5.01 -0.20 -14.71
C PRO A 84 -3.75 0.22 -15.48
N PRO A 85 -2.61 0.41 -14.80
CA PRO A 85 -1.35 0.64 -15.48
C PRO A 85 -1.02 -0.50 -16.46
N LYS A 86 -0.40 -0.16 -17.58
CA LYS A 86 -0.18 -1.08 -18.70
C LYS A 86 1.29 -1.11 -19.10
N THR A 87 1.82 -2.33 -19.24
CA THR A 87 3.11 -2.55 -19.90
C THR A 87 2.89 -2.71 -21.40
N ILE A 88 3.57 -1.88 -22.19
CA ILE A 88 3.67 -2.05 -23.65
C ILE A 88 4.98 -2.77 -23.94
N TYR A 89 4.93 -3.80 -24.77
CA TYR A 89 6.09 -4.60 -25.13
C TYR A 89 6.66 -4.15 -26.48
N GLN A 90 7.93 -4.46 -26.71
CA GLN A 90 8.57 -4.33 -28.01
C GLN A 90 7.96 -5.33 -29.02
N LYS A 91 8.46 -5.31 -30.27
CA LYS A 91 7.96 -6.21 -31.34
C LYS A 91 8.13 -7.70 -31.02
N ASP A 92 9.05 -8.03 -30.11
CA ASP A 92 9.28 -9.40 -29.62
C ASP A 92 8.16 -9.90 -28.68
N GLY A 93 7.29 -9.01 -28.19
CA GLY A 93 6.22 -9.32 -27.24
C GLY A 93 6.70 -9.68 -25.83
N ILE A 94 8.00 -9.60 -25.55
CA ILE A 94 8.61 -10.05 -24.29
C ILE A 94 9.30 -8.88 -23.58
N THR A 95 10.01 -8.04 -24.32
CA THR A 95 10.82 -6.98 -23.74
C THR A 95 9.97 -5.73 -23.49
N PRO A 96 9.90 -5.21 -22.25
CA PRO A 96 9.17 -3.98 -21.96
C PRO A 96 9.68 -2.82 -22.81
N LYS A 97 8.76 -2.10 -23.45
CA LYS A 97 9.02 -0.85 -24.17
C LYS A 97 8.64 0.36 -23.32
N SER A 98 7.45 0.31 -22.74
CA SER A 98 6.98 1.36 -21.84
C SER A 98 6.04 0.81 -20.75
N TYR A 99 5.88 1.59 -19.69
CA TYR A 99 4.89 1.36 -18.65
C TYR A 99 4.04 2.63 -18.49
N GLU A 100 2.75 2.52 -18.76
CA GLU A 100 1.79 3.63 -18.85
C GLU A 100 0.86 3.64 -17.65
N ILE A 101 0.61 4.83 -17.09
CA ILE A 101 -0.28 5.08 -15.96
C ILE A 101 -1.36 6.05 -16.41
N TYR A 102 -2.61 5.69 -16.15
CA TYR A 102 -3.78 6.47 -16.55
C TYR A 102 -4.55 7.04 -15.36
N ASP A 103 -5.39 8.04 -15.61
CA ASP A 103 -6.38 8.50 -14.66
C ASP A 103 -7.65 7.62 -14.67
N SER A 104 -8.61 7.95 -13.81
CA SER A 104 -9.90 7.25 -13.72
C SER A 104 -10.77 7.37 -14.97
N LYS A 105 -10.43 8.25 -15.92
CA LYS A 105 -11.11 8.44 -17.21
C LYS A 105 -10.34 7.83 -18.38
N GLY A 106 -9.20 7.18 -18.13
CA GLY A 106 -8.39 6.49 -19.13
C GLY A 106 -7.40 7.39 -19.85
N LYS A 107 -7.15 8.58 -19.31
CA LYS A 107 -6.20 9.53 -19.88
C LYS A 107 -4.79 9.23 -19.37
N LEU A 108 -3.81 9.27 -20.27
CA LEU A 108 -2.42 9.03 -19.90
C LEU A 108 -1.93 10.16 -18.99
N LEU A 109 -1.41 9.80 -17.82
CA LEU A 109 -0.82 10.74 -16.87
C LEU A 109 0.69 10.70 -16.92
N LYS A 110 1.24 9.50 -17.07
CA LYS A 110 2.66 9.25 -16.99
C LYS A 110 3.02 8.00 -17.74
N ASP A 111 4.15 8.02 -18.43
CA ASP A 111 4.75 6.81 -18.96
C ASP A 111 6.26 6.79 -18.73
N THR A 112 6.78 5.58 -18.55
CA THR A 112 8.20 5.29 -18.42
C THR A 112 8.61 4.52 -19.66
N TYR A 113 9.56 5.04 -20.43
CA TYR A 113 10.14 4.34 -21.59
C TYR A 113 11.45 3.67 -21.20
N TYR A 114 11.59 2.42 -21.61
CA TYR A 114 12.79 1.63 -21.40
C TYR A 114 13.65 1.61 -22.66
N LYS A 115 14.96 1.38 -22.47
CA LYS A 115 15.90 1.09 -23.55
C LYS A 115 15.63 -0.30 -24.12
N SER A 116 16.39 -0.68 -25.15
CA SER A 116 16.25 -1.97 -25.83
C SER A 116 16.43 -3.19 -24.92
N ASP A 117 17.08 -3.03 -23.75
CA ASP A 117 17.22 -4.07 -22.73
C ASP A 117 15.94 -4.31 -21.89
N GLY A 118 14.93 -3.45 -22.03
CA GLY A 118 13.66 -3.51 -21.30
C GLY A 118 13.74 -3.28 -19.80
N LYS A 119 14.88 -2.80 -19.30
CA LYS A 119 15.17 -2.62 -17.87
C LYS A 119 15.66 -1.21 -17.55
N THR A 120 16.54 -0.69 -18.40
CA THR A 120 17.15 0.62 -18.22
C THR A 120 16.18 1.69 -18.67
N ILE A 121 15.87 2.64 -17.79
CA ILE A 121 14.98 3.75 -18.14
C ILE A 121 15.69 4.66 -19.14
N TYR A 122 14.99 5.02 -20.21
CA TYR A 122 15.43 6.01 -21.18
C TYR A 122 14.91 7.39 -20.81
N TYR A 123 13.60 7.53 -20.67
CA TYR A 123 12.96 8.73 -20.14
C TYR A 123 11.63 8.43 -19.46
N ILE A 124 11.17 9.39 -18.69
CA ILE A 124 9.84 9.41 -18.09
C ILE A 124 9.13 10.67 -18.57
N ALA A 125 7.92 10.54 -19.10
CA ALA A 125 7.10 11.69 -19.48
C ALA A 125 5.87 11.83 -18.59
N GLU A 126 5.51 13.09 -18.32
CA GLU A 126 4.32 13.51 -17.57
C GLU A 126 3.40 14.28 -18.52
N HIS A 127 2.10 14.02 -18.40
CA HIS A 127 1.08 14.53 -19.32
C HIS A 127 0.07 15.41 -18.59
N ASP A 128 -0.37 16.48 -19.24
CA ASP A 128 -1.41 17.35 -18.72
C ASP A 128 -2.75 16.61 -18.61
N LYS A 129 -3.41 16.74 -17.45
CA LYS A 129 -4.68 16.06 -17.12
C LYS A 129 -5.86 16.54 -17.97
N ASN A 130 -5.79 17.69 -18.61
CA ASN A 130 -6.88 18.26 -19.40
C ASN A 130 -6.67 18.06 -20.90
N THR A 131 -5.43 18.12 -21.41
CA THR A 131 -5.13 17.99 -22.85
C THR A 131 -4.53 16.64 -23.27
N ASN A 132 -3.97 15.85 -22.34
CA ASN A 132 -3.25 14.58 -22.61
C ASN A 132 -1.94 14.81 -23.36
N ILE A 133 -1.47 16.05 -23.42
CA ILE A 133 -0.24 16.44 -24.07
C ILE A 133 0.89 16.36 -23.05
N MET A 134 2.06 15.88 -23.49
CA MET A 134 3.25 15.83 -22.66
C MET A 134 3.66 17.25 -22.24
N ILE A 135 3.83 17.45 -20.94
CA ILE A 135 4.23 18.74 -20.34
C ILE A 135 5.64 18.69 -19.75
N LYS A 136 6.17 17.50 -19.52
CA LYS A 136 7.52 17.32 -19.01
C LYS A 136 8.08 15.97 -19.43
N ALA A 137 9.37 15.93 -19.76
CA ALA A 137 10.09 14.70 -20.01
C ALA A 137 11.44 14.73 -19.28
N THR A 138 11.71 13.73 -18.45
CA THR A 138 12.98 13.56 -17.73
C THR A 138 13.78 12.45 -18.40
N TYR A 139 14.92 12.80 -18.99
CA TYR A 139 15.80 11.87 -19.69
C TYR A 139 16.94 11.42 -18.78
N TYR A 140 17.32 10.15 -18.90
CA TYR A 140 18.34 9.52 -18.07
C TYR A 140 19.56 9.12 -18.88
N LYS A 141 20.73 9.12 -18.23
CA LYS A 141 22.00 8.67 -18.80
C LYS A 141 22.00 7.17 -19.07
N SER A 142 23.14 6.64 -19.51
CA SER A 142 23.32 5.22 -19.85
C SER A 142 22.88 4.27 -18.72
N ASP A 143 23.08 4.66 -17.46
CA ASP A 143 22.74 3.90 -16.26
C ASP A 143 21.23 3.82 -15.94
N GLY A 144 20.39 4.62 -16.60
CA GLY A 144 18.95 4.69 -16.37
C GLY A 144 18.54 5.24 -15.00
N LYS A 145 19.46 5.91 -14.29
CA LYS A 145 19.25 6.44 -12.93
C LYS A 145 19.65 7.90 -12.82
N THR A 146 20.78 8.26 -13.42
CA THR A 146 21.29 9.63 -13.40
C THR A 146 20.54 10.46 -14.42
N ILE A 147 19.95 11.58 -13.99
CA ILE A 147 19.25 12.50 -14.90
C ILE A 147 20.29 13.14 -15.83
N ASP A 148 19.99 13.16 -17.12
CA ASP A 148 20.80 13.85 -18.12
C ASP A 148 20.26 15.26 -18.35
N TYR A 149 18.97 15.34 -18.69
CA TYR A 149 18.26 16.60 -18.86
C TYR A 149 16.76 16.45 -18.66
N ILE A 150 16.09 17.57 -18.43
CA ILE A 150 14.64 17.68 -18.34
C ILE A 150 14.17 18.67 -19.39
N ASN A 151 13.16 18.29 -20.18
CA ASN A 151 12.43 19.21 -21.03
C ASN A 151 11.08 19.54 -20.41
N GLU A 152 10.69 20.82 -20.49
CA GLU A 152 9.36 21.30 -20.10
C GLU A 152 8.65 21.89 -21.32
N TYR A 153 7.33 21.67 -21.38
CA TYR A 153 6.49 22.02 -22.52
C TYR A 153 5.26 22.81 -22.06
N THR A 154 4.74 23.66 -22.93
CA THR A 154 3.40 24.24 -22.75
C THR A 154 2.33 23.15 -22.75
N PRO A 155 1.12 23.42 -22.25
CA PRO A 155 -0.02 22.51 -22.40
C PRO A 155 -0.42 22.20 -23.86
N THR A 156 0.14 22.92 -24.84
CA THR A 156 -0.02 22.69 -26.29
C THR A 156 1.13 21.90 -26.90
N GLY A 157 2.14 21.49 -26.12
CA GLY A 157 3.25 20.65 -26.55
C GLY A 157 4.45 21.40 -27.13
N ILE A 158 4.51 22.72 -26.93
CA ILE A 158 5.65 23.55 -27.36
C ILE A 158 6.71 23.49 -26.27
N GLN A 159 7.93 23.09 -26.60
CA GLN A 159 9.03 23.07 -25.64
C GLN A 159 9.42 24.50 -25.26
N ILE A 160 9.49 24.77 -23.95
CA ILE A 160 9.79 26.11 -23.41
C ILE A 160 11.07 26.15 -22.61
N ARG A 161 11.51 25.00 -22.08
CA ARG A 161 12.75 24.91 -21.31
C ARG A 161 13.44 23.56 -21.49
N THR A 162 14.76 23.58 -21.47
CA THR A 162 15.61 22.41 -21.22
C THR A 162 16.59 22.71 -20.10
N THR A 163 16.66 21.85 -19.09
CA THR A 163 17.64 21.92 -18.01
C THR A 163 18.54 20.70 -18.05
N TYR A 164 19.84 20.89 -18.21
CA TYR A 164 20.86 19.84 -18.18
C TYR A 164 21.45 19.70 -16.78
N TYR A 165 21.81 18.47 -16.41
CA TYR A 165 22.31 18.16 -15.08
C TYR A 165 23.70 17.52 -15.11
N HIS A 166 24.49 17.86 -14.10
CA HIS A 166 25.69 17.11 -13.75
C HIS A 166 25.31 15.76 -13.13
N PRO A 167 26.23 14.77 -13.10
CA PRO A 167 25.97 13.48 -12.47
C PRO A 167 25.61 13.54 -10.98
N ASP A 168 26.02 14.60 -10.27
CA ASP A 168 25.66 14.84 -8.86
C ASP A 168 24.25 15.45 -8.69
N GLY A 169 23.54 15.70 -9.80
CA GLY A 169 22.20 16.27 -9.81
C GLY A 169 22.16 17.80 -9.75
N THR A 170 23.30 18.48 -9.76
CA THR A 170 23.34 19.94 -9.87
C THR A 170 23.02 20.41 -11.29
N VAL A 171 22.39 21.58 -11.42
CA VAL A 171 22.08 22.17 -12.72
C VAL A 171 23.38 22.57 -13.41
N LYS A 172 23.59 22.03 -14.60
CA LYS A 172 24.72 22.37 -15.48
C LYS A 172 24.40 23.57 -16.35
N GLU A 173 23.22 23.57 -16.97
CA GLU A 173 22.82 24.55 -17.98
C GLU A 173 21.30 24.60 -18.09
N GLU A 174 20.75 25.78 -18.36
CA GLU A 174 19.33 25.98 -18.65
C GLU A 174 19.18 26.77 -19.95
N LEU A 175 18.35 26.26 -20.87
CA LEU A 175 17.96 26.90 -22.12
C LEU A 175 16.46 27.18 -22.08
N THR A 176 16.06 28.40 -22.43
CA THR A 176 14.65 28.82 -22.56
C THR A 176 14.40 29.27 -23.99
N TYR A 177 13.21 28.98 -24.54
CA TYR A 177 12.85 29.20 -25.95
C TYR A 177 11.68 30.17 -26.11
#